data_AF-A0A0C9XNR6-F1
#
_entry.id   AF-A0A0C9XNR6-F1
#
_cell.length_a   1.000
_cell.length_b   1.000
_cell.length_c   1.000
_cell.angle_alpha   90.00
_cell.angle_beta   90.00
_cell.angle_gamma   90.00
#
_symmetry.space_group_name_H-M   'P 1'
#
loop_
_entity.id
_entity.type
_entity.pdbx_description
1 polymer ?
#
loop_
_entity_poly.entity_id
_entity_poly.type
_entity_poly.pdbx_seq_one_letter_code
_entity_poly.pdbx_strand_id
1 'polypeptide(L)'
;MHTYGHEWACQLVYNPRLISGLGLSDGEGMECLWSHFIKLIGIECMSSCQCHIWLLDQHATAIGYEMQTELGDWVRCHLKKGVCEQGSAAQEVLDNGGVSIAELKEQWANQQAAQLSIRAYAPMKLKKELNTVLSLQANLDTTTKVIQAAQTTIERGNVSPEILEAPASMERKLTDVGLDFVRTLLMAHNLKINIRKRAIGSFFEWDKLDRAVGGKDKPLGTKLHQQMHKAIVKCQPALTAAICKYNAYCEQLSQLYDPSWAIPLPSSLPTKLVDLQNDVSLMEDVWITPSAGETPCWLEDADVRDGIQVLIKQERCLEEQRHLG
;
A
#
# COMPACT_ATOMS: atom_id res chain seq x y z
N MET A 1 1.16 -9.48 -14.57
CA MET A 1 1.43 -8.11 -14.08
C MET A 1 0.75 -8.04 -12.73
N HIS A 2 1.51 -8.18 -11.64
CA HIS A 2 0.92 -8.49 -10.33
C HIS A 2 0.48 -7.21 -9.61
N THR A 3 -0.66 -7.27 -8.94
CA THR A 3 -1.30 -6.16 -8.19
C THR A 3 -0.46 -5.60 -7.04
N TYR A 4 0.72 -6.16 -6.75
CA TYR A 4 1.48 -5.81 -5.54
C TYR A 4 2.91 -5.31 -5.81
N GLY A 5 3.36 -5.15 -7.06
CA GLY A 5 4.79 -4.90 -7.35
C GLY A 5 5.29 -3.46 -7.23
N HIS A 6 4.40 -2.45 -7.26
CA HIS A 6 4.81 -1.08 -7.59
C HIS A 6 4.19 0.02 -6.71
N GLU A 7 4.74 1.23 -6.82
CA GLU A 7 4.22 2.46 -6.19
C GLU A 7 2.75 2.71 -6.54
N TRP A 8 2.03 3.46 -5.71
CA TRP A 8 0.58 3.68 -5.88
C TRP A 8 0.21 4.26 -7.25
N ALA A 9 0.98 5.21 -7.76
CA ALA A 9 0.79 5.74 -9.12
C ALA A 9 0.85 4.63 -10.20
N CYS A 10 1.73 3.64 -10.04
CA CYS A 10 1.78 2.49 -10.95
C CYS A 10 0.57 1.57 -10.76
N GLN A 11 0.00 1.46 -9.56
CA GLN A 11 -1.23 0.70 -9.33
C GLN A 11 -2.40 1.33 -10.09
N LEU A 12 -2.56 2.65 -10.01
CA LEU A 12 -3.61 3.35 -10.76
C LEU A 12 -3.53 3.12 -12.29
N VAL A 13 -2.32 2.89 -12.82
CA VAL A 13 -2.09 2.70 -14.27
C VAL A 13 -2.10 1.23 -14.69
N TYR A 14 -1.62 0.31 -13.85
CA TYR A 14 -1.32 -1.07 -14.23
C TYR A 14 -2.06 -2.14 -13.43
N ASN A 15 -2.80 -1.78 -12.38
CA ASN A 15 -3.58 -2.75 -11.61
C ASN A 15 -4.81 -3.20 -12.40
N PRO A 16 -4.93 -4.49 -12.75
CA PRO A 16 -6.06 -4.99 -13.55
C PRO A 16 -7.44 -4.69 -12.94
N ARG A 17 -7.54 -4.60 -11.61
CA ARG A 17 -8.79 -4.31 -10.89
C ARG A 17 -9.17 -2.83 -10.89
N LEU A 18 -8.24 -1.92 -11.23
CA LEU A 18 -8.49 -0.49 -11.33
C LEU A 18 -8.66 -0.01 -12.78
N ILE A 19 -8.34 -0.85 -13.76
CA ILE A 19 -8.37 -0.52 -15.19
C ILE A 19 -9.63 -1.08 -15.86
N SER A 20 -10.27 -0.22 -16.66
CA SER A 20 -11.36 -0.59 -17.57
C SER A 20 -10.96 -1.66 -18.58
N GLY A 21 -11.78 -2.69 -18.79
CA GLY A 21 -11.62 -3.72 -19.82
C GLY A 21 -10.96 -5.02 -19.36
N LEU A 22 -10.43 -5.09 -18.13
CA LEU A 22 -9.84 -6.30 -17.56
C LEU A 22 -10.77 -7.04 -16.57
N GLY A 23 -11.98 -6.52 -16.36
CA GLY A 23 -13.00 -7.15 -15.51
C GLY A 23 -12.50 -7.45 -14.10
N LEU A 24 -12.71 -8.67 -13.62
CA LEU A 24 -12.27 -9.13 -12.28
C LEU A 24 -10.91 -9.83 -12.28
N SER A 25 -10.16 -9.73 -13.37
CA SER A 25 -8.81 -10.28 -13.45
C SER A 25 -7.91 -9.70 -12.35
N ASP A 26 -7.13 -10.56 -11.70
CA ASP A 26 -6.06 -10.18 -10.77
C ASP A 26 -4.68 -10.14 -11.45
N GLY A 27 -4.63 -10.41 -12.76
CA GLY A 27 -3.39 -10.45 -13.54
C GLY A 27 -2.52 -11.67 -13.26
N GLU A 28 -3.06 -12.70 -12.62
CA GLU A 28 -2.33 -13.90 -12.15
C GLU A 28 -2.41 -15.08 -13.10
N GLY A 29 -3.19 -15.02 -14.19
CA GLY A 29 -3.36 -16.15 -15.10
C GLY A 29 -2.05 -16.76 -15.60
N MET A 30 -1.02 -15.94 -15.83
CA MET A 30 0.33 -16.42 -16.15
C MET A 30 0.96 -17.18 -14.98
N GLU A 31 0.91 -16.65 -13.76
CA GLU A 31 1.47 -17.31 -12.57
C GLU A 31 0.78 -18.65 -12.28
N CYS A 32 -0.55 -18.71 -12.48
CA CYS A 32 -1.31 -19.95 -12.42
C CYS A 32 -0.82 -20.96 -13.46
N LEU A 33 -0.55 -20.54 -14.69
CA LEU A 33 0.02 -21.42 -15.70
C LEU A 33 1.44 -21.87 -15.32
N TRP A 34 2.29 -20.94 -14.87
CA TRP A 34 3.66 -21.22 -14.43
C TRP A 34 3.69 -22.27 -13.30
N SER A 35 2.75 -22.24 -12.35
CA SER A 35 2.70 -23.22 -11.25
C SER A 35 2.55 -24.66 -11.75
N HIS A 36 1.83 -24.87 -12.86
CA HIS A 36 1.70 -26.17 -13.50
C HIS A 36 3.02 -26.64 -14.14
N PHE A 37 3.82 -25.71 -14.66
CA PHE A 37 5.11 -25.98 -15.31
C PHE A 37 6.28 -26.17 -14.34
N ILE A 38 6.22 -25.67 -13.10
CA ILE A 38 7.31 -25.79 -12.11
C ILE A 38 7.81 -27.23 -11.95
N LYS A 39 6.93 -28.22 -12.13
CA LYS A 39 7.23 -29.66 -12.02
C LYS A 39 8.26 -30.13 -13.07
N LEU A 40 8.30 -29.48 -14.23
CA LEU A 40 9.16 -29.86 -15.35
C LEU A 40 10.59 -29.33 -15.22
N ILE A 41 10.80 -28.25 -14.46
CA ILE A 41 12.12 -27.59 -14.31
C ILE A 41 13.23 -28.61 -13.98
N GLY A 42 12.99 -29.52 -13.03
CA GLY A 42 13.98 -30.53 -12.63
C GLY A 42 14.29 -31.55 -13.74
N ILE A 43 13.31 -31.86 -14.59
CA ILE A 43 13.43 -32.81 -15.72
C ILE A 43 14.12 -32.12 -16.90
N GLU A 44 13.72 -30.89 -17.19
CA GLU A 44 14.18 -30.10 -18.33
C GLU A 44 15.65 -29.69 -18.21
N CYS A 45 16.13 -29.41 -16.99
CA CYS A 45 17.53 -29.09 -16.70
C CYS A 45 18.53 -30.18 -17.14
N MET A 46 18.08 -31.43 -17.32
CA MET A 46 18.91 -32.55 -17.73
C MET A 46 18.60 -33.04 -19.15
N SER A 47 17.71 -32.34 -19.86
CA SER A 47 17.16 -32.76 -21.16
C SER A 47 17.80 -32.00 -22.34
N SER A 48 17.72 -32.59 -23.53
CA SER A 48 18.11 -31.89 -24.76
C SER A 48 17.06 -30.83 -25.14
N CYS A 49 17.47 -29.82 -25.92
CA CYS A 49 16.56 -28.76 -26.39
C CYS A 49 15.28 -29.31 -27.05
N GLN A 50 15.40 -30.35 -27.89
CA GLN A 50 14.26 -30.97 -28.55
C GLN A 50 13.30 -31.65 -27.58
N CYS A 51 13.86 -32.29 -26.54
CA CYS A 51 13.07 -32.94 -25.49
C CYS A 51 12.33 -31.89 -24.64
N HIS A 52 12.98 -30.77 -24.35
CA HIS A 52 12.38 -29.65 -23.61
C HIS A 52 11.15 -29.09 -24.35
N ILE A 53 11.28 -28.78 -25.65
CA ILE A 53 10.15 -28.27 -26.45
C ILE A 53 9.00 -29.28 -26.47
N TRP A 54 9.30 -30.57 -26.67
CA TRP A 54 8.29 -31.62 -26.72
C TRP A 54 7.55 -31.80 -25.38
N LEU A 55 8.28 -31.77 -24.25
CA LEU A 55 7.70 -31.90 -22.92
C LEU A 55 6.81 -30.71 -22.57
N LEU A 56 7.26 -29.49 -22.87
CA LEU A 56 6.45 -28.28 -22.65
C LEU A 56 5.16 -28.32 -23.45
N ASP A 57 5.23 -28.67 -24.74
CA ASP A 57 4.07 -28.74 -25.63
C ASP A 57 3.05 -29.80 -25.18
N GLN A 58 3.54 -31.00 -24.84
CA GLN A 58 2.69 -32.08 -24.34
C GLN A 58 2.02 -31.72 -23.01
N HIS A 59 2.75 -31.07 -22.10
CA HIS A 59 2.22 -30.65 -20.80
C HIS A 59 1.23 -29.48 -20.95
N ALA A 60 1.52 -28.50 -21.81
CA ALA A 60 0.59 -27.42 -22.15
C ALA A 60 -0.73 -27.98 -22.71
N THR A 61 -0.63 -28.97 -23.60
CA THR A 61 -1.80 -29.64 -24.19
C THR A 61 -2.63 -30.37 -23.13
N ALA A 62 -1.97 -31.08 -22.21
CA ALA A 62 -2.65 -31.76 -21.10
C ALA A 62 -3.38 -30.77 -20.18
N ILE A 63 -2.72 -29.69 -19.78
CA ILE A 63 -3.33 -28.61 -18.98
C ILE A 63 -4.54 -28.02 -19.74
N GLY A 64 -4.38 -27.73 -21.03
CA GLY A 64 -5.46 -27.19 -21.86
C GLY A 64 -6.67 -28.12 -21.92
N TYR A 65 -6.45 -29.44 -22.00
CA TYR A 65 -7.53 -30.43 -21.96
C TYR A 65 -8.25 -30.44 -20.61
N GLU A 66 -7.52 -30.47 -19.49
CA GLU A 66 -8.08 -30.40 -18.13
C GLU A 66 -8.92 -29.11 -17.95
N MET A 67 -8.36 -27.95 -18.33
CA MET A 67 -9.05 -26.66 -18.25
C MET A 67 -10.34 -26.64 -19.10
N GLN A 68 -10.32 -27.23 -20.30
CA GLN A 68 -11.52 -27.32 -21.14
C GLN A 68 -12.59 -28.23 -20.53
N THR A 69 -12.19 -29.33 -19.90
CA THR A 69 -13.16 -30.24 -19.25
C THR A 69 -13.84 -29.60 -18.05
N GLU A 70 -13.12 -28.76 -17.29
CA GLU A 70 -13.65 -28.06 -16.11
C GLU A 70 -14.27 -26.69 -16.42
N LEU A 71 -14.13 -26.21 -17.67
CA LEU A 71 -14.51 -24.85 -18.06
C LEU A 71 -15.97 -24.53 -17.75
N GLY A 72 -16.89 -25.47 -18.01
CA GLY A 72 -18.32 -25.25 -17.76
C GLY A 72 -18.65 -25.04 -16.29
N ASP A 73 -18.03 -25.82 -15.41
CA ASP A 73 -18.21 -25.70 -13.96
C ASP A 73 -17.51 -24.45 -13.42
N TRP A 74 -16.34 -24.13 -13.96
CA TRP A 74 -15.62 -22.89 -13.65
C TRP A 74 -16.45 -21.66 -14.02
N VAL A 75 -16.96 -21.56 -15.26
CA VAL A 75 -17.79 -20.43 -15.71
C VAL A 75 -19.03 -20.30 -14.85
N ARG A 76 -19.71 -21.40 -14.53
CA ARG A 76 -20.90 -21.39 -13.67
C ARG A 76 -20.59 -20.88 -12.26
N CYS A 77 -19.52 -21.36 -11.64
CA CYS A 77 -19.11 -20.94 -10.31
C CYS A 77 -18.66 -19.49 -10.30
N HIS A 78 -17.89 -19.08 -11.31
CA HIS A 78 -17.37 -17.73 -11.45
C HIS A 78 -18.50 -16.73 -11.68
N LEU A 79 -19.47 -17.03 -12.56
CA LEU A 79 -20.62 -16.15 -12.78
C LEU A 79 -21.48 -16.03 -11.51
N LYS A 80 -21.80 -17.15 -10.85
CA LYS A 80 -22.68 -17.12 -9.68
C LYS A 80 -22.03 -16.48 -8.46
N LYS A 81 -20.86 -16.99 -8.04
CA LYS A 81 -20.20 -16.58 -6.79
C LYS A 81 -19.18 -15.46 -6.98
N GLY A 82 -18.49 -15.45 -8.12
CA GLY A 82 -17.47 -14.45 -8.43
C GLY A 82 -18.09 -13.13 -8.85
N VAL A 83 -19.05 -13.16 -9.79
CA VAL A 83 -19.62 -11.97 -10.40
C VAL A 83 -20.93 -11.54 -9.73
N CYS A 84 -21.96 -12.40 -9.74
CA CYS A 84 -23.29 -12.01 -9.28
C CYS A 84 -23.35 -11.69 -7.79
N GLU A 85 -22.81 -12.56 -6.93
CA GLU A 85 -22.80 -12.34 -5.47
C GLU A 85 -22.00 -11.07 -5.10
N GLN A 86 -20.82 -10.86 -5.71
CA GLN A 86 -19.99 -9.68 -5.44
C GLN A 86 -20.61 -8.39 -5.99
N GLY A 87 -21.16 -8.43 -7.21
CA GLY A 87 -21.83 -7.29 -7.83
C GLY A 87 -23.10 -6.90 -7.07
N SER A 88 -23.89 -7.86 -6.61
CA SER A 88 -25.10 -7.60 -5.81
C SER A 88 -24.75 -7.00 -4.45
N ALA A 89 -23.74 -7.55 -3.77
CA ALA A 89 -23.27 -7.00 -2.49
C ALA A 89 -22.73 -5.57 -2.67
N ALA A 90 -22.01 -5.30 -3.76
CA ALA A 90 -21.53 -3.96 -4.07
C ALA A 90 -22.68 -2.99 -4.39
N GLN A 91 -23.67 -3.44 -5.16
CA GLN A 91 -24.86 -2.64 -5.46
C GLN A 91 -25.64 -2.29 -4.19
N GLU A 92 -25.84 -3.25 -3.28
CA GLU A 92 -26.55 -3.00 -2.01
C GLU A 92 -25.83 -1.96 -1.16
N VAL A 93 -24.49 -1.97 -1.14
CA VAL A 93 -23.70 -0.96 -0.43
C VAL A 93 -23.82 0.42 -1.09
N LEU A 94 -23.88 0.49 -2.43
CA LEU A 94 -24.11 1.76 -3.14
C LEU A 94 -25.53 2.29 -2.95
N ASP A 95 -26.53 1.42 -2.92
CA ASP A 95 -27.94 1.80 -2.75
C ASP A 95 -28.23 2.30 -1.33
N ASN A 96 -27.56 1.73 -0.33
CA ASN A 96 -27.64 2.17 1.06
C ASN A 96 -26.67 3.32 1.38
N GLY A 97 -25.77 3.66 0.47
CA GLY A 97 -24.80 4.73 0.63
C GLY A 97 -25.46 6.11 0.52
N GLY A 98 -24.97 7.06 1.33
CA GLY A 98 -25.45 8.45 1.29
C GLY A 98 -24.92 9.26 0.10
N VAL A 99 -23.97 8.72 -0.67
CA VAL A 99 -23.25 9.42 -1.75
C VAL A 99 -23.73 8.92 -3.11
N SER A 100 -23.97 9.84 -4.04
CA SER A 100 -24.45 9.47 -5.38
C SER A 100 -23.35 8.80 -6.23
N ILE A 101 -23.73 7.85 -7.09
CA ILE A 101 -22.79 7.20 -8.02
C ILE A 101 -22.07 8.21 -8.91
N ALA A 102 -22.77 9.28 -9.34
CA ALA A 102 -22.18 10.32 -10.18
C ALA A 102 -21.05 11.08 -9.44
N GLU A 103 -21.28 11.40 -8.17
CA GLU A 103 -20.29 12.05 -7.31
C GLU A 103 -19.10 11.13 -7.05
N LEU A 104 -19.32 9.85 -6.75
CA LEU A 104 -18.23 8.88 -6.59
C LEU A 104 -17.34 8.77 -7.84
N LYS A 105 -17.93 8.83 -9.04
CA LYS A 105 -17.18 8.86 -10.31
C LYS A 105 -16.34 10.11 -10.48
N GLU A 106 -16.90 11.26 -10.15
CA GLU A 106 -16.18 12.54 -10.20
C GLU A 106 -15.02 12.55 -9.20
N GLN A 107 -15.27 12.11 -7.97
CA GLN A 107 -14.27 12.01 -6.91
C GLN A 107 -13.15 11.04 -7.29
N TRP A 108 -13.46 9.89 -7.90
CA TRP A 108 -12.46 8.96 -8.43
C TRP A 108 -11.59 9.59 -9.54
N ALA A 109 -12.20 10.30 -10.49
CA ALA A 109 -11.45 11.00 -11.53
C ALA A 109 -10.53 12.08 -10.95
N ASN A 110 -11.00 12.83 -9.95
CA ASN A 110 -10.21 13.82 -9.22
C ASN A 110 -9.02 13.18 -8.49
N GLN A 111 -9.23 12.02 -7.86
CA GLN A 111 -8.18 11.24 -7.20
C GLN A 111 -7.10 10.82 -8.20
N GLN A 112 -7.50 10.21 -9.33
CA GLN A 112 -6.57 9.79 -10.38
C GLN A 112 -5.78 10.97 -10.94
N ALA A 113 -6.43 12.09 -11.23
CA ALA A 113 -5.77 13.29 -11.76
C ALA A 113 -4.74 13.87 -10.78
N ALA A 114 -5.08 13.92 -9.48
CA ALA A 114 -4.19 14.45 -8.45
C ALA A 114 -2.97 13.54 -8.23
N GLN A 115 -3.19 12.22 -8.15
CA GLN A 115 -2.16 11.24 -7.81
C GLN A 115 -1.26 10.84 -9.00
N LEU A 116 -1.75 10.92 -10.24
CA LEU A 116 -0.95 10.72 -11.45
C LEU A 116 -0.22 11.99 -11.91
N SER A 117 -0.48 13.13 -11.27
CA SER A 117 0.22 14.37 -11.60
C SER A 117 1.72 14.25 -11.34
N ILE A 118 2.55 14.82 -12.22
CA ILE A 118 4.03 14.75 -12.21
C ILE A 118 4.63 15.21 -10.86
N ARG A 119 3.90 15.99 -10.05
CA ARG A 119 4.33 16.44 -8.71
C ARG A 119 4.37 15.30 -7.68
N ALA A 120 3.59 14.23 -7.84
CA ALA A 120 3.62 13.06 -6.97
C ALA A 120 4.92 12.25 -7.09
N TYR A 121 5.67 12.42 -8.17
CA TYR A 121 6.93 11.70 -8.46
C TYR A 121 8.19 12.41 -7.88
N ALA A 122 8.02 13.41 -7.03
CA ALA A 122 9.10 14.11 -6.33
C ALA A 122 9.67 13.47 -5.03
N PRO A 123 9.34 12.24 -4.57
CA PRO A 123 9.71 11.80 -3.22
C PRO A 123 11.19 11.46 -3.08
N MET A 124 11.89 11.06 -4.14
CA MET A 124 13.32 10.74 -4.06
C MET A 124 14.20 11.96 -3.77
N LYS A 125 13.87 13.11 -4.37
CA LYS A 125 14.59 14.37 -4.14
C LYS A 125 14.24 14.91 -2.74
N LEU A 126 12.95 14.92 -2.39
CA LEU A 126 12.48 15.33 -1.06
C LEU A 126 13.05 14.48 0.08
N LYS A 127 13.24 13.18 -0.12
CA LYS A 127 13.87 12.30 0.88
C LYS A 127 15.32 12.67 1.16
N LYS A 128 16.08 13.07 0.14
CA LYS A 128 17.47 13.53 0.30
C LYS A 128 17.50 14.84 1.09
N GLU A 129 16.69 15.81 0.69
CA GLU A 129 16.58 17.11 1.38
C GLU A 129 16.05 16.97 2.82
N LEU A 130 15.14 16.03 3.08
CA LEU A 130 14.68 15.76 4.44
C LEU A 130 15.79 15.15 5.31
N ASN A 131 16.56 14.20 4.77
CA ASN A 131 17.66 13.60 5.51
C ASN A 131 18.75 14.62 5.83
N THR A 132 19.00 15.59 4.94
CA THR A 132 19.91 16.70 5.25
C THR A 132 19.35 17.59 6.34
N VAL A 133 18.08 17.98 6.28
CA VAL A 133 17.41 18.77 7.34
C VAL A 133 17.42 18.04 8.69
N LEU A 134 17.12 16.73 8.73
CA LEU A 134 17.15 15.94 9.97
C LEU A 134 18.56 15.83 10.56
N SER A 135 19.59 15.71 9.70
CA SER A 135 21.00 15.73 10.12
C SER A 135 21.37 17.09 10.70
N LEU A 136 20.97 18.19 10.04
CA LEU A 136 21.20 19.55 10.53
C LEU A 136 20.49 19.80 11.87
N GLN A 137 19.27 19.28 12.06
CA GLN A 137 18.57 19.38 13.33
C GLN A 137 19.25 18.60 14.45
N ALA A 138 19.72 17.38 14.17
CA ALA A 138 20.48 16.60 15.16
C ALA A 138 21.77 17.34 15.57
N ASN A 139 22.44 17.98 14.61
CA ASN A 139 23.59 18.83 14.89
C ASN A 139 23.19 20.05 15.73
N LEU A 140 22.06 20.69 15.42
CA LEU A 140 21.56 21.85 16.16
C LEU A 140 21.21 21.48 17.61
N ASP A 141 20.48 20.38 17.83
CA ASP A 141 20.15 19.87 19.17
C ASP A 141 21.43 19.51 19.96
N THR A 142 22.45 18.97 19.27
CA THR A 142 23.74 18.68 19.88
C THR A 142 24.46 19.96 20.28
N THR A 143 24.46 20.99 19.41
CA THR A 143 25.05 22.30 19.73
C THR A 143 24.31 23.00 20.87
N THR A 144 22.98 22.95 20.91
CA THR A 144 22.18 23.51 22.01
C THR A 144 22.47 22.82 23.33
N LYS A 145 22.60 21.49 23.34
CA LYS A 145 23.03 20.73 24.54
C LYS A 145 24.44 21.12 24.99
N VAL A 146 25.36 21.35 24.05
CA VAL A 146 26.73 21.81 24.36
C VAL A 146 26.70 23.23 24.94
N ILE A 147 25.88 24.13 24.40
CA ILE A 147 25.71 25.49 24.90
C ILE A 147 25.12 25.46 26.32
N GLN A 148 24.08 24.65 26.57
CA GLN A 148 23.51 24.47 27.91
C GLN A 148 24.54 23.87 28.90
N ALA A 149 25.34 22.90 28.46
CA ALA A 149 26.43 22.36 29.27
C ALA A 149 27.50 23.41 29.58
N ALA A 150 27.84 24.28 28.62
CA ALA A 150 28.76 25.40 28.83
C ALA A 150 28.17 26.45 29.79
N GLN A 151 26.88 26.79 29.64
CA GLN A 151 26.17 27.72 30.53
C GLN A 151 26.13 27.21 31.97
N THR A 152 25.77 25.94 32.19
CA THR A 152 25.80 25.33 33.54
C THR A 152 27.21 25.24 34.14
N THR A 153 28.25 25.18 33.31
CA THR A 153 29.66 25.20 33.76
C THR A 153 30.11 26.62 34.13
N ILE A 154 29.65 27.62 33.37
CA ILE A 154 29.88 29.05 33.65
C ILE A 154 29.13 29.47 34.93
N GLU A 155 27.89 29.02 35.12
CA GLU A 155 27.12 29.24 36.37
C GLU A 155 27.78 28.62 37.61
N ARG A 156 28.55 27.52 37.46
CA ARG A 156 29.34 26.92 38.55
C ARG A 156 30.65 27.65 38.85
N GLY A 157 31.12 28.53 37.96
CA GLY A 157 32.32 29.33 38.12
C GLY A 157 31.99 30.81 38.29
N ASN A 158 31.67 31.24 39.51
CA ASN A 158 31.42 32.63 39.94
C ASN A 158 31.75 33.77 38.93
N VAL A 159 30.73 34.33 38.26
CA VAL A 159 30.64 35.74 37.87
C VAL A 159 29.17 36.20 37.87
N SER A 160 28.95 37.45 38.29
CA SER A 160 27.71 38.24 38.44
C SER A 160 26.82 38.33 37.19
N PRO A 161 25.53 38.71 37.31
CA PRO A 161 24.55 38.68 36.23
C PRO A 161 24.55 40.01 35.46
N GLU A 162 25.10 40.03 34.25
CA GLU A 162 24.75 41.06 33.26
C GLU A 162 25.13 40.58 31.86
N ILE A 163 24.08 40.23 31.12
CA ILE A 163 23.84 40.24 29.66
C ILE A 163 22.89 39.06 29.42
N LEU A 164 21.64 39.27 29.80
CA LEU A 164 20.53 38.42 29.43
C LEU A 164 19.73 39.17 28.37
N GLU A 165 20.28 39.26 27.15
CA GLU A 165 19.47 39.55 25.97
C GLU A 165 19.87 38.66 24.79
N ALA A 166 18.82 38.02 24.27
CA ALA A 166 18.69 37.32 23.00
C ALA A 166 19.54 36.04 22.80
N PRO A 167 18.87 34.89 22.95
CA PRO A 167 18.54 34.14 21.74
C PRO A 167 17.03 33.87 21.62
N ALA A 168 16.18 34.86 21.87
CA ALA A 168 14.74 34.77 21.56
C ALA A 168 14.40 35.24 20.13
N SER A 169 15.40 35.64 19.34
CA SER A 169 15.19 36.23 18.00
C SER A 169 15.51 35.29 16.83
N MET A 170 15.88 34.03 17.09
CA MET A 170 16.23 33.08 16.02
C MET A 170 15.30 31.86 15.95
N GLU A 171 14.08 31.97 16.47
CA GLU A 171 13.02 30.95 16.27
C GLU A 171 11.94 31.40 15.28
N ARG A 172 12.00 32.64 14.77
CA ARG A 172 10.81 33.27 14.16
C ARG A 172 10.67 33.17 12.64
N LYS A 173 11.32 32.23 11.95
CA LYS A 173 11.07 32.02 10.50
C LYS A 173 11.19 30.57 10.07
N LEU A 174 10.34 29.71 10.61
CA LEU A 174 9.97 28.47 9.94
C LEU A 174 8.44 28.52 9.77
N THR A 175 8.07 28.99 8.58
CA THR A 175 6.75 28.92 7.91
C THR A 175 5.62 28.23 8.69
N ASP A 176 4.62 29.01 9.12
CA ASP A 176 3.16 28.81 9.39
C ASP A 176 2.55 27.42 9.73
N VAL A 177 3.33 26.34 9.73
CA VAL A 177 2.96 24.96 10.05
C VAL A 177 3.98 24.47 11.06
N GLY A 178 3.52 23.90 12.18
CA GLY A 178 4.41 23.44 13.25
C GLY A 178 5.49 22.49 12.72
N LEU A 179 6.76 22.78 12.99
CA LEU A 179 7.89 21.94 12.55
C LEU A 179 7.74 20.50 13.00
N ASP A 180 7.24 20.29 14.21
CA ASP A 180 6.99 18.96 14.78
C ASP A 180 5.89 18.20 14.04
N PHE A 181 4.86 18.91 13.54
CA PHE A 181 3.82 18.32 12.70
C PHE A 181 4.40 17.87 11.36
N VAL A 182 5.10 18.75 10.64
CA VAL A 182 5.72 18.42 9.34
C VAL A 182 6.72 17.26 9.48
N ARG A 183 7.51 17.26 10.55
CA ARG A 183 8.44 16.18 10.87
C ARG A 183 7.72 14.85 11.05
N THR A 184 6.68 14.85 11.89
CA THR A 184 5.91 13.64 12.19
C THR A 184 5.19 13.13 10.93
N LEU A 185 4.69 14.03 10.09
CA LEU A 185 4.02 13.71 8.82
C LEU A 185 4.96 13.03 7.84
N LEU A 186 6.17 13.57 7.70
CA LEU A 186 7.20 12.98 6.84
C LEU A 186 7.72 11.64 7.39
N MET A 187 7.83 11.49 8.72
CA MET A 187 8.15 10.19 9.33
C MET A 187 7.05 9.17 9.08
N ALA A 188 5.78 9.55 9.23
CA ALA A 188 4.63 8.71 8.93
C ALA A 188 4.61 8.28 7.45
N HIS A 189 4.80 9.22 6.51
CA HIS A 189 4.89 8.94 5.08
C HIS A 189 5.99 7.93 4.75
N ASN A 190 7.22 8.16 5.25
CA ASN A 190 8.34 7.25 5.02
C ASN A 190 8.11 5.86 5.64
N LEU A 191 7.50 5.82 6.83
CA LEU A 191 7.19 4.57 7.49
C LEU A 191 6.11 3.79 6.74
N LYS A 192 5.09 4.47 6.21
CA LYS A 192 4.05 3.86 5.36
C LYS A 192 4.64 3.21 4.11
N ILE A 193 5.57 3.89 3.42
CA ILE A 193 6.29 3.31 2.27
C ILE A 193 7.04 2.02 2.66
N ASN A 194 7.69 2.02 3.82
CA ASN A 194 8.40 0.83 4.30
C ASN A 194 7.45 -0.30 4.72
N ILE A 195 6.31 0.03 5.33
CA ILE A 195 5.24 -0.92 5.67
C ILE A 195 4.73 -1.57 4.39
N ARG A 196 4.38 -0.79 3.35
CA ARG A 196 3.94 -1.33 2.06
C ARG A 196 4.92 -2.34 1.48
N LYS A 197 6.21 -1.98 1.40
CA LYS A 197 7.25 -2.88 0.86
C LYS A 197 7.33 -4.21 1.61
N ARG A 198 7.19 -4.16 2.94
CA ARG A 198 7.20 -5.37 3.79
C ARG A 198 5.90 -6.16 3.64
N ALA A 199 4.75 -5.48 3.65
CA ALA A 199 3.43 -6.08 3.52
C ALA A 199 3.28 -6.80 2.19
N ILE A 200 3.69 -6.17 1.07
CA ILE A 200 3.73 -6.77 -0.27
C ILE A 200 4.51 -8.09 -0.26
N GLY A 201 5.71 -8.10 0.32
CA GLY A 201 6.51 -9.32 0.44
C GLY A 201 5.82 -10.40 1.27
N SER A 202 5.20 -10.01 2.39
CA SER A 202 4.43 -10.93 3.23
C SER A 202 3.19 -11.47 2.53
N PHE A 203 2.44 -10.65 1.79
CA PHE A 203 1.27 -11.09 1.03
C PHE A 203 1.65 -12.13 -0.03
N PHE A 204 2.76 -11.89 -0.73
CA PHE A 204 3.27 -12.84 -1.73
C PHE A 204 3.65 -14.19 -1.11
N GLU A 205 4.29 -14.20 0.06
CA GLU A 205 4.63 -15.42 0.78
C GLU A 205 3.39 -16.16 1.30
N TRP A 206 2.40 -15.42 1.82
CA TRP A 206 1.14 -15.95 2.33
C TRP A 206 0.28 -16.56 1.23
N ASP A 207 0.11 -15.86 0.13
CA ASP A 207 -0.70 -16.30 -1.00
C ASP A 207 -0.14 -17.58 -1.63
N LYS A 208 1.19 -17.66 -1.76
CA LYS A 208 1.87 -18.90 -2.19
C LYS A 208 1.64 -20.06 -1.22
N LEU A 209 1.47 -19.79 0.07
CA LEU A 209 1.17 -20.82 1.07
C LEU A 209 -0.31 -21.25 1.02
N ASP A 210 -1.24 -20.30 0.89
CA ASP A 210 -2.69 -20.54 0.84
C ASP A 210 -3.09 -21.37 -0.38
N ARG A 211 -2.52 -21.08 -1.56
CA ARG A 211 -2.74 -21.86 -2.79
C ARG A 211 -2.37 -23.33 -2.66
N ALA A 212 -1.29 -23.62 -1.93
CA ALA A 212 -0.83 -24.99 -1.69
C ALA A 212 -1.72 -25.77 -0.71
N VAL A 213 -2.40 -25.05 0.21
CA VAL A 213 -3.35 -25.65 1.17
C VAL A 213 -4.72 -25.86 0.54
N GLY A 214 -5.16 -24.94 -0.33
CA GLY A 214 -6.44 -25.00 -1.03
C GLY A 214 -6.52 -26.01 -2.18
N GLY A 215 -5.45 -26.78 -2.43
CA GLY A 215 -5.41 -27.80 -3.49
C GLY A 215 -5.42 -27.27 -4.92
N LYS A 216 -5.31 -25.94 -5.10
CA LYS A 216 -5.25 -25.28 -6.41
C LYS A 216 -3.88 -25.47 -7.10
N ASP A 217 -2.83 -25.66 -6.32
CA ASP A 217 -1.48 -25.95 -6.80
C ASP A 217 -0.95 -27.29 -6.26
N LYS A 218 0.16 -27.79 -6.83
CA LYS A 218 0.83 -29.00 -6.35
C LYS A 218 1.12 -28.85 -4.84
N PRO A 219 0.78 -29.84 -3.99
CA PRO A 219 1.04 -29.74 -2.56
C PRO A 219 2.52 -29.41 -2.31
N LEU A 220 2.78 -28.27 -1.69
CA LEU A 220 4.11 -27.94 -1.19
C LEU A 220 4.50 -29.07 -0.24
N GLY A 221 5.64 -29.72 -0.49
CA GLY A 221 6.14 -30.73 0.43
C GLY A 221 6.17 -30.18 1.86
N THR A 222 5.81 -30.99 2.85
CA THR A 222 5.61 -30.55 4.25
C THR A 222 6.78 -29.72 4.80
N LYS A 223 8.02 -30.02 4.39
CA LYS A 223 9.21 -29.25 4.75
C LYS A 223 9.21 -27.82 4.19
N LEU A 224 8.87 -27.63 2.91
CA LEU A 224 8.85 -26.32 2.27
C LEU A 224 7.69 -25.46 2.82
N HIS A 225 6.52 -26.09 3.02
CA HIS A 225 5.39 -25.44 3.70
C HIS A 225 5.77 -24.96 5.10
N GLN A 226 6.41 -25.82 5.92
CA GLN A 226 6.89 -25.43 7.25
C GLN A 226 7.97 -24.34 7.20
N GLN A 227 8.87 -24.36 6.23
CA GLN A 227 9.90 -23.33 6.07
C GLN A 227 9.28 -21.97 5.72
N MET A 228 8.34 -21.94 4.78
CA MET A 228 7.61 -20.73 4.40
C MET A 228 6.78 -20.18 5.56
N HIS A 229 6.00 -21.04 6.23
CA HIS A 229 5.24 -20.64 7.41
C HIS A 229 6.14 -20.06 8.51
N LYS A 230 7.31 -20.67 8.76
CA LYS A 230 8.29 -20.14 9.72
C LYS A 230 8.87 -18.79 9.29
N ALA A 231 9.14 -18.58 7.99
CA ALA A 231 9.62 -17.31 7.47
C ALA A 231 8.57 -16.20 7.67
N ILE A 232 7.32 -16.50 7.33
CA ILE A 232 6.17 -15.61 7.54
C ILE A 232 6.04 -15.21 9.02
N VAL A 233 5.96 -16.20 9.92
CA VAL A 233 5.82 -15.96 11.36
C VAL A 233 7.00 -15.17 11.92
N LYS A 234 8.21 -15.36 11.37
CA LYS A 234 9.40 -14.61 11.75
C LYS A 234 9.34 -13.14 11.30
N CYS A 235 8.74 -12.85 10.15
CA CYS A 235 8.62 -11.50 9.61
C CYS A 235 7.46 -10.69 10.21
N GLN A 236 6.40 -11.36 10.68
CA GLN A 236 5.19 -10.74 11.20
C GLN A 236 5.41 -9.73 12.35
N PRO A 237 6.25 -9.98 13.37
CA PRO A 237 6.47 -9.03 14.46
C PRO A 237 7.09 -7.72 13.98
N ALA A 238 7.99 -7.78 12.99
CA ALA A 238 8.66 -6.60 12.45
C ALA A 238 7.70 -5.72 11.61
N LEU A 239 6.74 -6.33 10.92
CA LEU A 239 5.67 -5.62 10.22
C LEU A 239 4.69 -5.01 11.23
N THR A 240 4.26 -5.81 12.21
CA THR A 240 3.34 -5.39 13.28
C THR A 240 3.90 -4.19 14.06
N ALA A 241 5.17 -4.24 14.45
CA ALA A 241 5.84 -3.15 15.15
C ALA A 241 5.93 -1.86 14.29
N ALA A 242 6.13 -2.01 12.98
CA ALA A 242 6.12 -0.87 12.08
C ALA A 242 4.72 -0.24 11.96
N ILE A 243 3.67 -1.06 11.88
CA ILE A 243 2.27 -0.60 11.85
C ILE A 243 1.91 0.11 13.15
N CYS A 244 2.21 -0.48 14.31
CA CYS A 244 1.95 0.17 15.61
C CYS A 244 2.65 1.52 15.72
N LYS A 245 3.90 1.60 15.24
CA LYS A 245 4.66 2.87 15.23
C LYS A 245 4.04 3.90 14.29
N TYR A 246 3.53 3.48 13.14
CA TYR A 246 2.82 4.37 12.22
C TYR A 246 1.51 4.89 12.83
N ASN A 247 0.73 4.02 13.46
CA ASN A 247 -0.51 4.41 14.13
C ASN A 247 -0.23 5.40 15.28
N ALA A 248 0.85 5.20 16.04
CA ALA A 248 1.29 6.18 17.05
C ALA A 248 1.67 7.54 16.43
N TYR A 249 2.24 7.58 15.22
CA TYR A 249 2.46 8.84 14.52
C TYR A 249 1.15 9.48 14.05
N CYS A 250 0.14 8.70 13.66
CA CYS A 250 -1.17 9.24 13.30
C CYS A 250 -1.85 9.89 14.52
N GLU A 251 -1.76 9.27 15.70
CA GLU A 251 -2.23 9.84 16.96
C GLU A 251 -1.47 11.14 17.31
N GLN A 252 -0.15 11.16 17.19
CA GLN A 252 0.64 12.38 17.41
C GLN A 252 0.27 13.51 16.44
N LEU A 253 0.03 13.17 15.16
CA LEU A 253 -0.43 14.13 14.17
C LEU A 253 -1.80 14.71 14.52
N SER A 254 -2.72 13.89 15.03
CA SER A 254 -4.04 14.38 15.49
C SER A 254 -3.95 15.33 16.69
N GLN A 255 -2.96 15.14 17.58
CA GLN A 255 -2.76 16.01 18.74
C GLN A 255 -2.13 17.35 18.36
N LEU A 256 -1.25 17.34 17.35
CA LEU A 256 -0.56 18.52 16.87
C LEU A 256 -1.37 19.29 15.82
N TYR A 257 -2.50 18.74 15.35
CA TYR A 257 -3.24 19.27 14.21
C TYR A 257 -3.88 20.64 14.48
N ASP A 258 -3.64 21.58 13.56
CA ASP A 258 -4.36 22.84 13.47
C ASP A 258 -5.21 22.85 12.18
N PRO A 259 -6.53 23.09 12.26
CA PRO A 259 -7.41 23.19 11.09
C PRO A 259 -6.99 24.22 10.05
N SER A 260 -6.19 25.23 10.43
CA SER A 260 -5.67 26.25 9.51
C SER A 260 -4.70 25.72 8.46
N TRP A 261 -4.10 24.54 8.68
CA TRP A 261 -3.07 23.99 7.79
C TRP A 261 -3.64 23.34 6.53
N ALA A 262 -4.93 22.96 6.53
CA ALA A 262 -5.59 22.29 5.39
C ALA A 262 -4.78 21.08 4.86
N ILE A 263 -4.18 20.31 5.77
CA ILE A 263 -3.45 19.07 5.47
C ILE A 263 -4.26 17.91 6.04
N PRO A 264 -4.72 16.96 5.22
CA PRO A 264 -5.52 15.84 5.70
C PRO A 264 -4.69 14.91 6.56
N LEU A 265 -5.29 14.43 7.65
CA LEU A 265 -4.63 13.52 8.58
C LEU A 265 -4.59 12.09 8.02
N PRO A 266 -3.46 11.38 8.15
CA PRO A 266 -3.38 9.98 7.77
C PRO A 266 -4.27 9.08 8.65
N SER A 267 -4.92 8.08 8.04
CA SER A 267 -5.67 7.04 8.74
C SER A 267 -4.75 6.00 9.36
N SER A 268 -5.18 5.38 10.46
CA SER A 268 -4.50 4.25 11.06
C SER A 268 -4.64 2.98 10.21
N LEU A 269 -3.63 2.10 10.27
CA LEU A 269 -3.61 0.83 9.54
C LEU A 269 -4.01 -0.34 10.44
N PRO A 270 -4.70 -1.37 9.91
CA PRO A 270 -4.99 -2.60 10.62
C PRO A 270 -3.72 -3.35 11.02
N THR A 271 -3.70 -3.86 12.25
CA THR A 271 -2.57 -4.63 12.78
C THR A 271 -2.57 -6.09 12.27
N LYS A 272 -3.73 -6.60 11.86
CA LYS A 272 -3.89 -7.97 11.35
C LYS A 272 -3.59 -8.00 9.85
N LEU A 273 -2.83 -8.99 9.41
CA LEU A 273 -2.37 -9.08 8.02
C LEU A 273 -3.51 -9.29 7.01
N VAL A 274 -4.52 -10.09 7.37
CA VAL A 274 -5.68 -10.36 6.49
C VAL A 274 -6.49 -9.09 6.24
N ASP A 275 -6.70 -8.30 7.28
CA ASP A 275 -7.42 -7.03 7.18
C ASP A 275 -6.57 -6.02 6.41
N LEU A 276 -5.25 -5.97 6.69
CA LEU A 276 -4.29 -5.12 5.99
C LEU A 276 -4.18 -5.43 4.48
N GLN A 277 -4.39 -6.68 4.07
CA GLN A 277 -4.35 -7.08 2.66
C GLN A 277 -5.52 -6.50 1.86
N ASN A 278 -6.68 -6.35 2.50
CA ASN A 278 -7.89 -5.83 1.87
C ASN A 278 -8.05 -4.32 2.06
N ASP A 279 -7.18 -3.68 2.84
CA ASP A 279 -7.24 -2.26 3.14
C ASP A 279 -6.54 -1.42 2.06
N VAL A 280 -7.32 -0.58 1.38
CA VAL A 280 -6.83 0.32 0.33
C VAL A 280 -5.97 1.44 0.89
N SER A 281 -6.22 1.85 2.14
CA SER A 281 -5.43 2.89 2.81
C SER A 281 -3.97 2.49 2.96
N LEU A 282 -3.62 1.18 2.96
CA LEU A 282 -2.23 0.74 2.91
C LEU A 282 -1.52 1.30 1.68
N MET A 283 -2.16 1.23 0.52
CA MET A 283 -1.56 1.56 -0.76
C MET A 283 -1.62 3.06 -1.07
N GLU A 284 -2.56 3.80 -0.50
CA GLU A 284 -2.66 5.25 -0.62
C GLU A 284 -1.45 5.99 0.00
N ASP A 285 -1.00 7.05 -0.67
CA ASP A 285 0.07 7.92 -0.18
C ASP A 285 -0.40 8.88 0.91
N VAL A 286 0.47 9.15 1.89
CA VAL A 286 0.21 10.19 2.89
C VAL A 286 0.37 11.54 2.21
N TRP A 287 -0.66 12.39 2.32
CA TRP A 287 -0.63 13.70 1.72
C TRP A 287 0.33 14.63 2.49
N ILE A 288 1.23 15.31 1.77
CA ILE A 288 2.26 16.19 2.37
C ILE A 288 2.04 17.67 1.98
N THR A 289 1.21 17.92 0.96
CA THR A 289 1.01 19.28 0.43
C THR A 289 -0.32 19.85 0.96
N PRO A 290 -0.37 21.10 1.43
CA PRO A 290 -1.64 21.76 1.76
C PRO A 290 -2.60 21.70 0.58
N SER A 291 -3.89 21.44 0.83
CA SER A 291 -4.90 21.55 -0.22
C SER A 291 -5.01 23.02 -0.65
N ALA A 292 -4.94 23.27 -1.96
CA ALA A 292 -5.17 24.61 -2.51
C ALA A 292 -6.69 24.84 -2.61
N GLY A 293 -7.39 24.94 -1.48
CA GLY A 293 -8.85 25.07 -1.40
C GLY A 293 -9.50 24.12 -0.40
N GLU A 294 -10.77 23.80 -0.61
CA GLU A 294 -11.45 22.74 0.15
C GLU A 294 -10.76 21.39 -0.12
N THR A 295 -10.54 20.62 0.94
CA THR A 295 -9.95 19.30 0.81
C THR A 295 -10.90 18.39 0.01
N PRO A 296 -10.41 17.63 -0.98
CA PRO A 296 -11.27 16.75 -1.76
C PRO A 296 -11.97 15.72 -0.87
N CYS A 297 -13.25 15.46 -1.12
CA CYS A 297 -14.05 14.54 -0.31
C CYS A 297 -13.50 13.10 -0.34
N TRP A 298 -12.92 12.66 -1.48
CA TRP A 298 -12.24 11.35 -1.54
C TRP A 298 -11.04 11.23 -0.59
N LEU A 299 -10.52 12.33 -0.06
CA LEU A 299 -9.35 12.33 0.81
C LEU A 299 -9.73 12.41 2.29
N GLU A 300 -10.82 13.11 2.64
CA GLU A 300 -11.30 13.24 4.03
C GLU A 300 -12.34 12.19 4.39
N ASP A 301 -13.37 12.04 3.56
CA ASP A 301 -14.55 11.23 3.87
C ASP A 301 -14.27 9.73 3.66
N ALA A 302 -14.46 8.95 4.72
CA ALA A 302 -14.32 7.50 4.67
C ALA A 302 -15.40 6.85 3.81
N ASP A 303 -16.62 7.38 3.84
CA ASP A 303 -17.75 6.82 3.10
C ASP A 303 -17.56 7.03 1.58
N VAL A 304 -16.93 8.16 1.18
CA VAL A 304 -16.56 8.40 -0.22
C VAL A 304 -15.45 7.46 -0.66
N ARG A 305 -14.42 7.22 0.16
CA ARG A 305 -13.34 6.27 -0.17
C ARG A 305 -13.85 4.86 -0.33
N ASP A 306 -14.66 4.39 0.61
CA ASP A 306 -15.25 3.05 0.56
C ASP A 306 -16.24 2.97 -0.61
N GLY A 307 -17.03 4.02 -0.84
CA GLY A 307 -17.93 4.15 -1.99
C GLY A 307 -17.21 4.05 -3.34
N ILE A 308 -16.05 4.71 -3.52
CA ILE A 308 -15.24 4.60 -4.74
C ILE A 308 -14.80 3.15 -4.98
N GLN A 309 -14.36 2.45 -3.93
CA GLN A 309 -13.92 1.06 -4.06
C GLN A 309 -15.06 0.13 -4.47
N VAL A 310 -16.21 0.30 -3.83
CA VAL A 310 -17.42 -0.48 -4.11
C VAL A 310 -17.89 -0.19 -5.54
N LEU A 311 -17.87 1.07 -5.98
CA LEU A 311 -18.17 1.48 -7.34
C LEU A 311 -17.24 0.79 -8.36
N ILE A 312 -15.92 0.87 -8.16
CA ILE A 312 -14.96 0.24 -9.08
C ILE A 312 -15.24 -1.27 -9.16
N LYS A 313 -15.45 -1.92 -8.00
CA LYS A 313 -15.74 -3.36 -7.94
C LYS A 313 -17.03 -3.73 -8.66
N GLN A 314 -18.08 -2.93 -8.50
CA GLN A 314 -19.35 -3.11 -9.22
C GLN A 314 -19.14 -2.97 -10.74
N GLU A 315 -18.41 -1.94 -11.19
CA GLU A 315 -18.09 -1.76 -12.61
C GLU A 315 -17.27 -2.94 -13.16
N ARG A 316 -16.28 -3.44 -12.40
CA ARG A 316 -15.51 -4.63 -12.77
C ARG A 316 -16.41 -5.87 -12.90
N CYS A 317 -17.36 -6.07 -11.98
CA CYS A 317 -18.31 -7.18 -12.04
C CYS A 317 -19.21 -7.07 -13.28
N LEU A 318 -19.71 -5.88 -13.61
CA LEU A 318 -20.54 -5.65 -14.78
C LEU A 318 -19.77 -5.90 -16.09
N GLU A 319 -18.50 -5.52 -16.15
CA GLU A 319 -17.64 -5.84 -17.29
C GLU A 319 -17.43 -7.35 -17.44
N GLU A 320 -17.10 -8.04 -16.34
CA GLU A 320 -16.92 -9.49 -16.34
C GLU A 320 -18.20 -10.22 -16.77
N GLN A 321 -19.36 -9.74 -16.32
CA GLN A 321 -20.65 -10.27 -16.74
C GLN A 321 -20.85 -10.14 -18.27
N ARG A 322 -20.53 -8.98 -18.85
CA ARG A 322 -20.61 -8.77 -20.32
C ARG A 322 -19.62 -9.66 -21.10
N HIS A 323 -18.47 -9.98 -20.53
CA HIS A 323 -17.50 -10.87 -21.17
C HIS A 323 -17.98 -12.32 -21.20
N LEU A 324 -18.71 -12.75 -20.17
CA LEU A 324 -19.17 -14.14 -20.00
C LEU A 324 -20.57 -14.40 -20.57
N GLY A 325 -21.39 -13.36 -20.77
CA GLY A 325 -22.72 -13.45 -21.41
C GLY A 325 -23.73 -12.43 -20.92
#